data_AF-A0A924KN39-F1
#
_entry.id   AF-A0A924KN39-F1
#
_cell.length_a   1.000
_cell.length_b   1.000
_cell.length_c   1.000
_cell.angle_alpha   90.00
_cell.angle_beta   90.00
_cell.angle_gamma   90.00
#
_symmetry.space_group_name_H-M   'P 1'
#
loop_
_entity.id
_entity.type
_entity.pdbx_description
1 polymer ?
#
loop_
_entity_poly.entity_id
_entity_poly.type
_entity_poly.pdbx_seq_one_letter_code
_entity_poly.pdbx_strand_id
1 'polypeptide(L)'
;MTRKPLPTFSNRFEAVDALRGLAMVWMTAFHFCFDLNHFGFWSQDFYRDIFWTGQRTLILSLFLFCAGLGQAIALAQGQSWPRFGRRWAQVAACALLVSAGSWAMYPQSFIYFGVLHGIALMLIVVRLTAHWGAWLWLAGALAIAIKFIYVYAVDTLATGHFVEILNAPLLNWLGLVTRNPVTEDYVPL
;
A
#
# COMPACT_ATOMS: atom_id res chain seq x y z
N MET A 1 -38.87 -7.57 36.16
CA MET A 1 -38.28 -8.41 35.11
C MET A 1 -37.51 -7.53 34.13
N THR A 2 -36.22 -7.30 34.38
CA THR A 2 -35.33 -6.52 33.51
C THR A 2 -34.78 -7.43 32.42
N ARG A 3 -35.23 -7.26 31.17
CA ARG A 3 -34.64 -7.94 30.01
C ARG A 3 -33.19 -7.48 29.88
N LYS A 4 -32.23 -8.40 30.07
CA LYS A 4 -30.84 -8.19 29.67
C LYS A 4 -30.84 -7.86 28.17
N PRO A 5 -30.24 -6.74 27.72
CA PRO A 5 -30.09 -6.51 26.29
C PRO A 5 -29.27 -7.68 25.72
N LEU A 6 -29.82 -8.34 24.69
CA LEU A 6 -29.09 -9.35 23.95
C LEU A 6 -27.81 -8.70 23.39
N PRO A 7 -26.66 -9.37 23.43
CA PRO A 7 -25.45 -8.86 22.81
C PRO A 7 -25.78 -8.58 21.34
N THR A 8 -25.81 -7.30 20.97
CA THR A 8 -25.82 -6.91 19.57
C THR A 8 -24.47 -7.34 19.02
N PHE A 9 -24.42 -8.48 18.34
CA PHE A 9 -23.30 -8.81 17.49
C PHE A 9 -23.24 -7.71 16.43
N SER A 10 -22.46 -6.65 16.70
CA SER A 10 -21.89 -5.86 15.63
C SER A 10 -21.23 -6.87 14.73
N ASN A 11 -21.67 -6.97 13.47
CA ASN A 11 -21.21 -7.96 12.50
C ASN A 11 -19.73 -7.68 12.17
N ARG A 12 -18.84 -7.99 13.12
CA ARG A 12 -17.40 -7.80 13.05
C ARG A 12 -16.85 -9.03 12.35
N PHE A 13 -16.09 -8.78 11.29
CA PHE A 13 -15.48 -9.84 10.51
C PHE A 13 -14.19 -10.27 11.22
N GLU A 14 -14.33 -11.15 12.22
CA GLU A 14 -13.23 -11.63 13.07
C GLU A 14 -12.07 -12.20 12.26
N ALA A 15 -12.36 -12.91 11.17
CA ALA A 15 -11.33 -13.45 10.27
C ALA A 15 -10.46 -12.35 9.63
N VAL A 16 -11.06 -11.21 9.24
CA VAL A 16 -10.33 -10.08 8.65
C VAL A 16 -9.48 -9.38 9.69
N ASP A 17 -10.01 -9.23 10.91
CA ASP A 17 -9.26 -8.66 12.02
C ASP A 17 -8.10 -9.58 12.45
N ALA A 18 -8.30 -10.90 12.48
CA ALA A 18 -7.25 -11.89 12.76
C ALA A 18 -6.15 -11.89 11.69
N LEU A 19 -6.53 -11.82 10.41
CA LEU A 19 -5.58 -11.76 9.29
C LEU A 19 -4.74 -10.48 9.34
N ARG A 20 -5.35 -9.34 9.68
CA ARG A 20 -4.63 -8.08 9.91
C ARG A 20 -3.68 -8.19 11.10
N GLY A 21 -4.12 -8.81 12.20
CA GLY A 21 -3.29 -9.04 13.37
C GLY A 21 -2.07 -9.91 13.05
N LEU A 22 -2.26 -10.98 12.29
CA LEU A 22 -1.18 -11.82 11.80
C LEU A 22 -0.18 -11.01 10.95
N ALA A 23 -0.66 -10.20 10.02
CA ALA A 23 0.17 -9.33 9.19
C ALA A 23 1.01 -8.36 10.05
N MET A 24 0.42 -7.78 11.11
CA MET A 24 1.12 -6.88 12.05
C MET A 24 2.22 -7.59 12.83
N VAL A 25 1.96 -8.77 13.36
CA VAL A 25 2.97 -9.56 14.10
C VAL A 25 4.11 -9.95 13.16
N TRP A 26 3.80 -10.42 11.96
CA TRP A 26 4.81 -10.81 10.98
C TRP A 26 5.67 -9.62 10.54
N MET A 27 5.06 -8.47 10.24
CA MET A 27 5.79 -7.25 9.92
C MET A 27 6.71 -6.79 11.05
N THR A 28 6.26 -6.88 12.30
CA THR A 28 7.07 -6.53 13.47
C THR A 28 8.29 -7.43 13.58
N ALA A 29 8.12 -8.75 13.39
CA ALA A 29 9.23 -9.70 13.39
C ALA A 29 10.21 -9.44 12.23
N PHE A 30 9.69 -9.14 11.03
CA PHE A 30 10.52 -8.77 9.88
C PHE A 30 11.37 -7.53 10.15
N HIS A 31 10.77 -6.45 10.67
CA HIS A 31 11.50 -5.23 11.00
C HIS A 31 12.50 -5.41 12.13
N PHE A 32 12.16 -6.22 13.14
CA PHE A 32 13.12 -6.57 14.18
C PHE A 32 14.39 -7.24 13.60
N CYS A 33 14.24 -8.17 12.66
CA CYS A 33 15.36 -8.78 11.95
C CYS A 33 16.15 -7.77 11.11
N PHE A 34 15.44 -6.84 10.43
CA PHE A 34 16.06 -5.76 9.67
C PHE A 34 16.88 -4.83 10.57
N ASP A 35 16.34 -4.46 11.75
CA ASP A 35 17.01 -3.60 12.72
C ASP A 35 18.26 -4.25 13.29
N LEU A 36 18.21 -5.55 13.62
CA LEU A 36 19.39 -6.31 14.04
C LEU A 36 20.50 -6.28 12.98
N ASN A 37 20.11 -6.39 11.71
CA ASN A 37 21.05 -6.25 10.60
C ASN A 37 21.58 -4.82 10.44
N HIS A 38 20.72 -3.82 10.59
CA HIS A 38 21.10 -2.41 10.54
C HIS A 38 22.11 -2.03 11.64
N PHE A 39 21.93 -2.55 12.86
CA PHE A 39 22.87 -2.35 13.98
C PHE A 39 24.11 -3.25 13.92
N GLY A 40 24.23 -4.13 12.93
CA GLY A 40 25.41 -4.99 12.73
C GLY A 40 25.47 -6.22 13.65
N PHE A 41 24.40 -6.56 14.37
CA PHE A 41 24.32 -7.77 15.17
C PHE A 41 24.11 -9.04 14.34
N TRP A 42 23.72 -8.87 13.09
CA TRP A 42 23.47 -9.92 12.12
C TRP A 42 23.78 -9.40 10.72
N SER A 43 24.14 -10.27 9.77
CA SER A 43 24.44 -9.88 8.40
C SER A 43 23.57 -10.70 7.45
N GLN A 44 22.58 -10.05 6.83
CA GLN A 44 21.63 -10.59 5.87
C GLN A 44 21.35 -9.56 4.77
N ASP A 45 21.05 -10.04 3.57
CA ASP A 45 20.70 -9.17 2.44
C ASP A 45 19.17 -9.03 2.32
N PHE A 46 18.62 -7.99 2.96
CA PHE A 46 17.19 -7.68 2.89
C PHE A 46 16.74 -7.07 1.54
N TYR A 47 17.69 -6.71 0.67
CA TYR A 47 17.40 -6.02 -0.58
C TYR A 47 17.35 -6.97 -1.78
N ARG A 48 18.09 -8.09 -1.74
CA ARG A 48 18.22 -9.02 -2.87
C ARG A 48 17.83 -10.46 -2.57
N ASP A 49 17.87 -10.89 -1.30
CA ASP A 49 17.52 -12.26 -0.96
C ASP A 49 16.03 -12.53 -1.20
N ILE A 50 15.74 -13.61 -1.92
CA ILE A 50 14.38 -14.06 -2.26
C ILE A 50 13.57 -14.36 -0.99
N PHE A 51 14.20 -14.86 0.06
CA PHE A 51 13.54 -15.14 1.33
C PHE A 51 12.99 -13.86 1.96
N TRP A 52 13.84 -12.83 2.13
CA TRP A 52 13.45 -11.57 2.76
C TRP A 52 12.53 -10.74 1.87
N THR A 53 12.83 -10.64 0.58
CA THR A 53 11.98 -9.92 -0.39
C THR A 53 10.62 -10.60 -0.59
N GLY A 54 10.57 -11.94 -0.55
CA GLY A 54 9.34 -12.73 -0.56
C GLY A 54 8.47 -12.46 0.67
N GLN A 55 9.05 -12.44 1.87
CA GLN A 55 8.33 -12.09 3.10
C GLN A 55 7.76 -10.68 3.03
N ARG A 56 8.59 -9.68 2.68
CA ARG A 56 8.15 -8.28 2.49
C ARG A 56 6.95 -8.20 1.55
N THR A 57 7.03 -8.90 0.42
CA THR A 57 5.95 -8.93 -0.58
C THR A 57 4.67 -9.54 -0.01
N LEU A 58 4.75 -10.70 0.65
CA LEU A 58 3.59 -11.38 1.22
C LEU A 58 2.92 -10.57 2.34
N ILE A 59 3.72 -10.01 3.25
CA ILE A 59 3.25 -9.15 4.34
C ILE A 59 2.50 -7.94 3.76
N LEU A 60 3.13 -7.26 2.79
CA LEU A 60 2.55 -6.09 2.12
C LEU A 60 1.25 -6.45 1.39
N SER A 61 1.24 -7.52 0.60
CA SER A 61 0.04 -8.01 -0.09
C SER A 61 -1.09 -8.29 0.90
N LEU A 62 -0.79 -8.87 2.05
CA LEU A 62 -1.77 -9.17 3.09
C LEU A 62 -2.37 -7.89 3.70
N PHE A 63 -1.54 -6.89 3.97
CA PHE A 63 -2.01 -5.58 4.44
C PHE A 63 -2.91 -4.89 3.42
N LEU A 64 -2.50 -4.85 2.14
CA LEU A 64 -3.29 -4.24 1.07
C LEU A 64 -4.62 -4.97 0.88
N PHE A 65 -4.61 -6.30 0.92
CA PHE A 65 -5.81 -7.12 0.87
C PHE A 65 -6.77 -6.82 2.04
N CYS A 66 -6.25 -6.81 3.28
CA CYS A 66 -7.03 -6.48 4.47
C CYS A 66 -7.57 -5.04 4.46
N ALA A 67 -6.80 -4.08 3.91
CA ALA A 67 -7.22 -2.70 3.77
C ALA A 67 -8.35 -2.56 2.74
N GLY A 68 -8.21 -3.18 1.57
CA GLY A 68 -9.22 -3.22 0.51
C GLY A 68 -10.50 -3.91 0.96
N LEU A 69 -10.40 -5.10 1.57
CA LEU A 69 -11.55 -5.84 2.10
C LEU A 69 -12.26 -5.05 3.20
N GLY A 70 -11.50 -4.43 4.12
CA GLY A 70 -12.06 -3.58 5.16
C GLY A 70 -12.80 -2.34 4.61
N GLN A 71 -12.32 -1.78 3.49
CA GLN A 71 -13.00 -0.67 2.81
C GLN A 71 -14.26 -1.14 2.09
N ALA A 72 -14.22 -2.30 1.41
CA ALA A 72 -15.38 -2.89 0.76
C ALA A 72 -16.51 -3.21 1.76
N ILE A 73 -16.15 -3.80 2.91
CA ILE A 73 -17.09 -4.05 4.02
C ILE A 73 -17.68 -2.74 4.55
N ALA A 74 -16.85 -1.71 4.77
CA ALA A 74 -17.32 -0.42 5.26
C ALA A 74 -18.29 0.24 4.26
N LEU A 75 -18.02 0.14 2.96
CA LEU A 75 -18.92 0.62 1.92
C LEU A 75 -20.25 -0.15 1.92
N ALA A 76 -20.22 -1.47 1.99
CA ALA A 76 -21.42 -2.31 2.07
C ALA A 76 -22.26 -2.02 3.32
N GLN A 77 -21.63 -1.61 4.42
CA GLN A 77 -22.29 -1.19 5.67
C GLN A 77 -22.75 0.28 5.66
N GLY A 78 -22.66 0.98 4.52
CA GLY A 78 -23.15 2.36 4.38
C GLY A 78 -22.26 3.42 5.03
N GLN A 79 -20.93 3.25 5.02
CA GLN A 79 -20.00 4.24 5.56
C GLN A 79 -20.20 5.64 4.94
N SER A 80 -20.52 6.62 5.78
CA SER A 80 -20.66 8.03 5.38
C SER A 80 -19.31 8.69 5.04
N TRP A 81 -19.35 9.75 4.23
CA TRP A 81 -18.17 10.54 3.84
C TRP A 81 -17.37 11.10 5.03
N PRO A 82 -17.98 11.66 6.10
CA PRO A 82 -17.21 12.13 7.25
C PRO A 82 -16.44 11.02 7.97
N ARG A 83 -17.04 9.82 8.08
CA ARG A 83 -16.37 8.66 8.71
C ARG A 83 -15.21 8.17 7.85
N PHE A 84 -15.39 8.14 6.53
CA PHE A 84 -14.31 7.85 5.59
C PHE A 84 -13.17 8.86 5.71
N GLY A 85 -13.48 10.16 5.64
CA GLY A 85 -12.51 11.25 5.73
C GLY A 85 -11.69 11.22 7.01
N ARG A 86 -12.30 10.91 8.16
CA ARG A 86 -11.58 10.78 9.44
C ARG A 86 -10.56 9.63 9.41
N ARG A 87 -10.95 8.45 8.93
CA ARG A 87 -10.05 7.29 8.81
C ARG A 87 -8.96 7.53 7.78
N TRP A 88 -9.33 8.12 6.65
CA TRP A 88 -8.37 8.47 5.59
C TRP A 88 -7.33 9.47 6.09
N ALA A 89 -7.76 10.52 6.80
CA ALA A 89 -6.85 11.53 7.36
C ALA A 89 -5.86 10.92 8.36
N GLN A 90 -6.27 9.91 9.14
CA GLN A 90 -5.35 9.18 10.02
C GLN A 90 -4.26 8.45 9.22
N VAL A 91 -4.63 7.74 8.15
CA VAL A 91 -3.66 7.04 7.29
C VAL A 91 -2.72 8.04 6.61
N ALA A 92 -3.27 9.14 6.07
CA ALA A 92 -2.48 10.19 5.44
C ALA A 92 -1.52 10.86 6.43
N ALA A 93 -1.97 11.16 7.65
CA ALA A 93 -1.12 11.70 8.71
C ALA A 93 0.01 10.73 9.09
N CYS A 94 -0.29 9.44 9.26
CA CYS A 94 0.74 8.42 9.50
C CYS A 94 1.74 8.34 8.35
N ALA A 95 1.28 8.44 7.09
CA ALA A 95 2.16 8.44 5.92
C ALA A 95 3.15 9.62 5.97
N LEU A 96 2.67 10.82 6.26
CA LEU A 96 3.50 12.02 6.41
C LEU A 96 4.49 11.91 7.58
N LEU A 97 4.07 11.33 8.70
CA LEU A 97 4.96 11.08 9.84
C LEU A 97 6.08 10.10 9.49
N VAL A 98 5.76 9.04 8.73
CA VAL A 98 6.78 8.08 8.25
C VAL A 98 7.74 8.76 7.26
N SER A 99 7.26 9.63 6.37
CA SER A 99 8.13 10.43 5.50
C SER A 99 9.05 11.36 6.30
N ALA A 100 8.51 12.08 7.29
CA ALA A 100 9.30 12.98 8.13
C ALA A 100 10.36 12.21 8.96
N GLY A 101 9.98 11.07 9.55
CA GLY A 101 10.88 10.22 10.32
C GLY A 101 11.98 9.60 9.45
N SER A 102 11.63 9.06 8.27
CA SER A 102 12.62 8.51 7.34
C SER A 102 13.53 9.60 6.77
N TRP A 103 13.06 10.83 6.59
CA TRP A 103 13.92 11.94 6.18
C TRP A 103 14.97 12.29 7.23
N ALA A 104 14.61 12.22 8.52
CA ALA A 104 15.55 12.44 9.61
C ALA A 104 16.59 11.32 9.75
N MET A 105 16.21 10.06 9.48
CA MET A 105 17.08 8.89 9.63
C MET A 105 17.90 8.56 8.38
N TYR A 106 17.30 8.70 7.19
CA TYR A 106 17.84 8.33 5.88
C TYR A 106 17.66 9.48 4.87
N PRO A 107 18.36 10.61 5.04
CA PRO A 107 18.10 11.84 4.25
C PRO A 107 18.35 11.67 2.74
N GLN A 108 19.14 10.69 2.32
CA GLN A 108 19.42 10.41 0.90
C GLN A 108 18.44 9.41 0.26
N SER A 109 17.65 8.69 1.05
CA SER A 109 16.74 7.62 0.59
C SER A 109 15.39 7.65 1.32
N PHE A 110 14.96 8.84 1.75
CA PHE A 110 13.74 9.00 2.54
C PHE A 110 12.48 8.57 1.78
N ILE A 111 11.45 8.17 2.53
CA ILE A 111 10.23 7.61 1.98
C ILE A 111 9.31 8.75 1.53
N TYR A 112 9.44 9.19 0.28
CA TYR A 112 8.53 10.18 -0.30
C TYR A 112 7.23 9.55 -0.84
N PHE A 113 7.28 8.29 -1.27
CA PHE A 113 6.11 7.53 -1.74
C PHE A 113 6.21 6.05 -1.35
N GLY A 114 5.88 5.75 -0.10
CA GLY A 114 5.81 4.39 0.43
C GLY A 114 4.40 3.79 0.44
N VAL A 115 4.26 2.60 1.03
CA VAL A 115 3.00 1.85 1.11
C VAL A 115 1.85 2.67 1.70
N LEU A 116 2.07 3.47 2.73
CA LEU A 116 1.00 4.26 3.36
C LEU A 116 0.45 5.35 2.44
N HIS A 117 1.31 5.95 1.60
CA HIS A 117 0.90 6.91 0.58
C HIS A 117 0.06 6.22 -0.49
N GLY A 118 0.53 5.06 -0.96
CA GLY A 118 -0.21 4.20 -1.88
C GLY A 118 -1.59 3.82 -1.31
N ILE A 119 -1.67 3.33 -0.07
CA ILE A 119 -2.94 3.00 0.59
C ILE A 119 -3.86 4.23 0.67
N ALA A 120 -3.33 5.40 1.04
CA ALA A 120 -4.14 6.62 1.12
C ALA A 120 -4.78 6.97 -0.24
N LEU A 121 -4.05 6.81 -1.35
CA LEU A 121 -4.58 7.00 -2.70
C LEU A 121 -5.56 5.89 -3.09
N MET A 122 -5.20 4.63 -2.88
CA MET A 122 -6.04 3.47 -3.21
C MET A 122 -7.40 3.55 -2.50
N LEU A 123 -7.44 3.98 -1.24
CA LEU A 123 -8.69 4.15 -0.48
C LEU A 123 -9.62 5.20 -1.12
N ILE A 124 -9.06 6.28 -1.68
CA ILE A 124 -9.83 7.28 -2.43
C ILE A 124 -10.34 6.67 -3.73
N VAL A 125 -9.46 6.00 -4.49
CA VAL A 125 -9.82 5.36 -5.76
C VAL A 125 -10.98 4.39 -5.55
N VAL A 126 -10.85 3.45 -4.61
CA VAL A 126 -11.90 2.48 -4.27
C VAL A 126 -13.20 3.17 -3.86
N ARG A 127 -13.12 4.26 -3.10
CA ARG A 127 -14.32 5.00 -2.66
C ARG A 127 -15.04 5.67 -3.82
N LEU A 128 -14.31 6.25 -4.76
CA LEU A 128 -14.87 6.96 -5.92
C LEU A 128 -15.38 6.02 -7.01
N THR A 129 -14.74 4.86 -7.17
CA THR A 129 -15.10 3.86 -8.19
C THR A 129 -16.11 2.82 -7.69
N ALA A 130 -16.50 2.86 -6.40
CA ALA A 130 -17.40 1.87 -5.78
C ALA A 130 -18.72 1.64 -6.55
N HIS A 131 -19.23 2.65 -7.25
CA HIS A 131 -20.50 2.60 -7.97
C HIS A 131 -20.36 2.32 -9.49
N TRP A 132 -19.15 2.03 -9.97
CA TRP A 132 -18.88 1.80 -11.40
C TRP A 132 -19.43 0.46 -11.92
N GLY A 133 -19.81 -0.46 -11.03
CA GLY A 133 -20.40 -1.75 -11.41
C GLY A 133 -19.50 -2.55 -12.35
N ALA A 134 -20.02 -2.98 -13.50
CA ALA A 134 -19.26 -3.75 -14.49
C ALA A 134 -18.06 -3.00 -15.10
N TRP A 135 -18.05 -1.66 -15.06
CA TRP A 135 -16.90 -0.88 -15.54
C TRP A 135 -15.63 -1.12 -14.72
N LEU A 136 -15.74 -1.64 -13.49
CA LEU A 136 -14.58 -2.06 -12.70
C LEU A 136 -13.79 -3.18 -13.36
N TRP A 137 -14.44 -4.09 -14.11
CA TRP A 137 -13.74 -5.13 -14.87
C TRP A 137 -12.89 -4.53 -15.99
N LEU A 138 -13.45 -3.56 -16.72
CA LEU A 138 -12.73 -2.85 -17.78
C LEU A 138 -11.60 -2.00 -17.21
N ALA A 139 -11.83 -1.28 -16.11
CA ALA A 139 -10.82 -0.49 -15.43
C ALA A 139 -9.68 -1.38 -14.88
N GLY A 140 -10.02 -2.55 -14.31
CA GLY A 140 -9.03 -3.52 -13.84
C GLY A 140 -8.22 -4.15 -14.98
N ALA A 141 -8.89 -4.52 -16.08
CA ALA A 141 -8.20 -5.01 -17.27
C ALA A 141 -7.27 -3.95 -17.87
N LEU A 142 -7.71 -2.69 -17.92
CA LEU A 142 -6.88 -1.57 -18.38
C LEU A 142 -5.69 -1.32 -17.45
N ALA A 143 -5.89 -1.38 -16.14
CA ALA A 143 -4.82 -1.22 -15.14
C ALA A 143 -3.76 -2.33 -15.24
N ILE A 144 -4.16 -3.56 -15.59
CA ILE A 144 -3.20 -4.64 -15.87
C ILE A 144 -2.51 -4.41 -17.23
N ALA A 145 -3.28 -4.03 -18.26
CA ALA A 145 -2.78 -3.84 -19.61
C ALA A 145 -1.77 -2.68 -19.72
N ILE A 146 -1.95 -1.61 -18.94
CA ILE A 146 -1.11 -0.39 -19.03
C ILE A 146 0.37 -0.69 -18.83
N LYS A 147 0.71 -1.66 -17.97
CA LYS A 147 2.10 -2.11 -17.78
C LYS A 147 2.69 -2.67 -19.07
N PHE A 148 1.95 -3.54 -19.76
CA PHE A 148 2.42 -4.17 -21.00
C PHE A 148 2.47 -3.16 -22.15
N ILE A 149 1.47 -2.27 -22.23
CA ILE A 149 1.44 -1.16 -23.20
C ILE A 149 2.65 -0.25 -22.97
N TYR A 150 2.96 0.07 -21.71
CA TYR A 150 4.11 0.90 -21.36
C TYR A 150 5.43 0.25 -21.78
N VAL A 151 5.65 -1.03 -21.46
CA VAL A 151 6.87 -1.76 -21.87
C VAL A 151 7.03 -1.74 -23.38
N TYR A 152 5.96 -2.02 -24.13
CA TYR A 152 5.98 -1.97 -25.59
C TYR A 152 6.26 -0.56 -26.12
N ALA A 153 5.63 0.47 -25.54
CA ALA A 153 5.81 1.85 -25.95
C ALA A 153 7.24 2.35 -25.68
N VAL A 154 7.84 1.96 -24.55
CA VAL A 154 9.24 2.30 -24.24
C VAL A 154 10.20 1.67 -25.25
N ASP A 155 9.95 0.42 -25.65
CA ASP A 155 10.81 -0.31 -26.59
C ASP A 155 10.71 0.22 -28.04
N THR A 156 9.52 0.69 -28.45
CA THR A 156 9.23 0.98 -29.87
C THR A 156 9.08 2.46 -30.22
N LEU A 157 8.65 3.31 -29.28
CA LEU A 157 8.07 4.63 -29.60
C LEU A 157 8.52 5.76 -28.66
N ALA A 158 8.99 5.46 -27.45
CA ALA A 158 9.25 6.48 -26.44
C ALA A 158 10.58 7.21 -26.71
N THR A 159 10.53 8.54 -26.61
CA THR A 159 11.75 9.36 -26.53
C THR A 159 12.33 9.30 -25.12
N GLY A 160 13.65 9.43 -24.98
CA GLY A 160 14.31 9.43 -23.67
C GLY A 160 13.72 10.44 -22.68
N HIS A 161 13.22 11.58 -23.17
CA HIS A 161 12.57 12.59 -22.34
C HIS A 161 11.26 12.09 -21.69
N PHE A 162 10.44 11.33 -22.42
CA PHE A 162 9.21 10.74 -21.89
C PHE A 162 9.49 9.75 -20.76
N VAL A 163 10.53 8.93 -20.91
CA VAL A 163 10.97 7.96 -19.89
C VAL A 163 11.50 8.68 -18.65
N GLU A 164 12.27 9.75 -18.81
CA GLU A 164 12.77 10.55 -17.69
C GLU A 164 11.66 11.24 -16.90
N ILE A 165 10.63 11.77 -17.58
CA ILE A 165 9.45 12.35 -16.94
C ILE A 165 8.76 11.32 -16.04
N LEU A 166 8.59 10.08 -16.51
CA LEU A 166 7.94 9.02 -15.74
C LEU A 166 8.80 8.49 -14.59
N ASN A 167 10.13 8.51 -14.72
CA ASN A 167 11.06 8.18 -13.63
C ASN A 167 11.15 9.27 -12.55
N ALA A 168 10.66 10.49 -12.82
CA ALA A 168 10.72 11.59 -11.88
C ALA A 168 9.84 11.33 -10.64
N PRO A 169 10.22 11.85 -9.44
CA PRO A 169 9.45 11.69 -8.20
C PRO A 169 7.97 12.07 -8.29
N LEU A 170 7.63 12.98 -9.20
CA LEU A 170 6.26 13.44 -9.42
C LEU A 170 5.35 12.40 -10.10
N LEU A 171 5.92 11.45 -10.85
CA LEU A 171 5.15 10.49 -11.66
C LEU A 171 5.54 9.04 -11.42
N ASN A 172 6.68 8.77 -10.80
CA ASN A 172 7.11 7.40 -10.56
C ASN A 172 6.14 6.63 -9.65
N TRP A 173 5.38 7.29 -8.78
CA TRP A 173 4.32 6.64 -7.99
C TRP A 173 3.26 5.90 -8.83
N LEU A 174 3.15 6.16 -10.13
CA LEU A 174 2.32 5.40 -11.08
C LEU A 174 2.88 4.00 -11.40
N GLY A 175 4.12 3.70 -11.02
CA GLY A 175 4.78 2.41 -11.28
C GLY A 175 5.28 2.22 -12.71
N LEU A 176 5.04 3.18 -13.60
CA LEU A 176 5.51 3.19 -14.98
C LEU A 176 6.96 3.70 -15.05
N VAL A 177 7.87 2.99 -14.39
CA VAL A 177 9.29 3.37 -14.29
C VAL A 177 10.19 2.35 -14.98
N THR A 178 11.33 2.81 -15.49
CA THR A 178 12.40 1.94 -16.00
C THR A 178 13.51 1.68 -14.99
N ARG A 179 13.59 2.52 -13.94
CA ARG A 179 14.54 2.36 -12.83
C ARG A 179 13.84 2.56 -11.50
N ASN A 180 14.18 1.73 -10.51
CA ASN A 180 13.65 1.89 -9.17
C ASN A 180 14.17 3.20 -8.55
N PRO A 181 13.31 4.00 -7.90
CA PRO A 181 13.76 5.18 -7.18
C PRO A 181 14.57 4.79 -5.95
N VAL A 182 15.47 5.69 -5.54
CA VAL A 182 16.27 5.53 -4.33
C VAL A 182 15.40 5.96 -3.13
N THR A 183 14.70 4.99 -2.54
CA THR A 183 13.84 5.15 -1.35
C THR A 183 13.76 3.82 -0.60
N GLU A 184 13.68 3.87 0.73
CA GLU A 184 13.56 2.67 1.58
C GLU A 184 12.25 1.90 1.32
N ASP A 185 11.20 2.62 0.97
CA ASP A 185 9.91 2.03 0.61
C ASP A 185 9.34 2.66 -0.66
N TYR A 186 8.96 1.79 -1.60
CA TYR A 186 8.38 2.15 -2.88
C TYR A 186 7.35 1.10 -3.28
N VAL A 187 6.08 1.51 -3.21
CA VAL A 187 4.93 0.69 -3.59
C VAL A 187 4.06 1.55 -4.49
N PRO A 188 4.30 1.53 -5.82
CA PRO A 188 3.52 2.32 -6.75
C PRO A 188 2.06 1.85 -6.80
N LEU A 189 1.20 2.72 -7.34
CA LEU A 189 -0.22 2.46 -7.53
C LEU A 189 -0.49 1.36 -8.56
#